data_AF-A0A9D5UWX5-F1
#
_entry.id   AF-A0A9D5UWX5-F1
#
_cell.length_a   1.000
_cell.length_b   1.000
_cell.length_c   1.000
_cell.angle_alpha   90.00
_cell.angle_beta   90.00
_cell.angle_gamma   90.00
#
_symmetry.space_group_name_H-M   'P 1'
#
loop_
_entity.id
_entity.type
_entity.pdbx_description
1 polymer ?
#
loop_
_entity_poly.entity_id
_entity_poly.type
_entity_poly.pdbx_seq_one_letter_code
_entity_poly.pdbx_strand_id
1 'polypeptide(L)' 'MGDHDGTYHQIYSDPLMVADLLQNFVDEPWVSELDFAGMQRLTVWPGSQ' A
#
# COMPACT_ATOMS: atom_id res chain seq x y z
N MET A 1 -9.98 18.16 -14.66
CA MET A 1 -9.90 17.97 -13.20
C MET A 1 -10.43 16.57 -12.90
N GLY A 2 -9.57 15.63 -12.49
CA GLY A 2 -10.04 14.41 -11.80
C GLY A 2 -9.61 13.04 -12.33
N ASP A 3 -9.18 12.89 -13.59
CA ASP A 3 -8.87 11.55 -14.16
C ASP A 3 -7.48 10.99 -13.79
N HIS A 4 -6.91 11.43 -12.65
CA HIS A 4 -5.65 10.89 -12.14
C HIS A 4 -5.86 9.83 -11.03
N ASP A 5 -7.06 9.71 -10.46
CA ASP A 5 -7.29 8.78 -9.35
C ASP A 5 -7.36 7.31 -9.80
N GLY A 6 -8.00 7.02 -10.95
CA GLY A 6 -8.27 5.63 -11.36
C GLY A 6 -7.00 4.81 -11.62
N THR A 7 -6.05 5.41 -12.34
CA THR A 7 -4.78 4.75 -12.69
C THR A 7 -3.84 4.65 -11.48
N TYR A 8 -3.82 5.68 -10.62
CA TYR A 8 -3.01 5.66 -9.40
C TYR A 8 -3.51 4.59 -8.43
N HIS A 9 -4.83 4.47 -8.23
CA HIS A 9 -5.42 3.40 -7.42
C HIS A 9 -5.11 1.99 -7.98
N GLN A 10 -5.07 1.82 -9.29
CA GLN A 10 -4.77 0.52 -9.90
C GLN A 10 -3.32 0.09 -9.65
N ILE A 11 -2.36 1.01 -9.71
CA ILE A 11 -0.94 0.70 -9.47
C ILE A 11 -0.70 0.24 -8.02
N TYR A 12 -1.42 0.81 -7.04
CA TYR A 12 -1.33 0.41 -5.63
C TYR A 12 -2.38 -0.62 -5.19
N SER A 13 -3.06 -1.27 -6.15
CA SER A 13 -4.01 -2.33 -5.84
C SER A 13 -3.36 -3.69 -5.60
N ASP A 14 -2.09 -3.86 -5.98
CA ASP A 14 -1.34 -5.08 -5.74
C ASP A 14 -0.48 -4.96 -4.46
N PRO A 15 -0.71 -5.80 -3.44
CA PRO A 15 0.07 -5.76 -2.20
C PRO A 15 1.57 -6.02 -2.42
N LEU A 16 1.97 -6.77 -3.47
CA LEU A 16 3.38 -6.98 -3.80
C LEU A 16 4.04 -5.70 -4.33
N MET A 17 3.33 -4.91 -5.14
CA MET A 17 3.85 -3.60 -5.59
C MET A 17 4.01 -2.64 -4.43
N VAL A 18 3.07 -2.64 -3.47
CA VAL A 18 3.16 -1.80 -2.27
C VAL A 18 4.32 -2.25 -1.37
N ALA A 19 4.52 -3.56 -1.22
CA ALA A 19 5.64 -4.12 -0.47
C ALA A 19 6.99 -3.76 -1.08
N ASP A 20 7.12 -3.87 -2.40
CA ASP A 20 8.34 -3.50 -3.12
C ASP A 20 8.61 -1.99 -3.02
N LEU A 21 7.58 -1.16 -3.14
CA LEU A 21 7.69 0.29 -2.96
C LEU A 21 8.20 0.64 -1.55
N LEU A 22 7.60 0.06 -0.52
CA LEU A 22 7.98 0.35 0.87
C LEU A 22 9.42 -0.08 1.15
N GLN A 23 9.82 -1.27 0.70
CA GLN A 23 11.17 -1.79 0.90
C GLN A 23 12.26 -1.01 0.14
N ASN A 24 11.94 -0.46 -1.04
CA ASN A 24 12.92 0.27 -1.85
C ASN A 24 12.93 1.79 -1.57
N PHE A 25 11.85 2.34 -1.03
CA PHE A 25 11.72 3.79 -0.82
C PHE A 25 11.90 4.22 0.64
N VAL A 26 11.56 3.35 1.61
CA VAL A 26 11.64 3.67 3.03
C VAL A 26 12.87 2.97 3.62
N ASP A 27 13.91 3.74 3.90
CA ASP A 27 15.17 3.25 4.50
C ASP A 27 15.09 3.21 6.03
N GLU A 28 14.06 2.55 6.55
CA GLU A 28 13.86 2.41 7.99
C GLU A 28 13.85 0.94 8.42
N PRO A 29 14.48 0.58 9.56
CA PRO A 29 14.59 -0.82 9.97
C PRO A 29 13.25 -1.52 10.17
N TRP A 30 12.24 -0.80 10.66
CA TRP A 30 10.90 -1.34 10.92
C TRP A 30 10.21 -1.86 9.66
N VAL A 31 10.58 -1.38 8.48
CA VAL A 31 10.01 -1.81 7.21
C VAL A 31 10.33 -3.28 6.94
N SER A 32 11.53 -3.72 7.33
CA SER A 32 11.96 -5.12 7.20
C SER A 32 11.25 -6.08 8.17
N GLU A 33 10.62 -5.54 9.21
CA GLU A 33 9.89 -6.30 10.23
C GLU A 33 8.39 -6.45 9.90
N LEU A 34 7.91 -5.77 8.85
CA LEU A 34 6.51 -5.85 8.43
C LEU A 34 6.18 -7.17 7.73
N ASP A 35 5.03 -7.75 8.07
CA ASP A 35 4.46 -8.88 7.34
C ASP A 35 3.72 -8.39 6.08
N PHE A 36 4.42 -8.43 4.94
CA PHE A 36 3.85 -8.12 3.64
C PHE A 36 2.94 -9.23 3.09
N ALA A 37 3.07 -10.47 3.58
CA ALA A 37 2.24 -11.59 3.11
C ALA A 37 0.80 -11.51 3.65
N GLY A 38 0.62 -10.87 4.81
CA GLY A 38 -0.68 -10.61 5.43
C GLY A 38 -1.37 -9.32 4.94
N MET A 39 -0.76 -8.54 4.04
CA MET A 39 -1.33 -7.27 3.59
C MET A 39 -2.65 -7.45 2.85
N GLN A 40 -3.67 -6.71 3.30
CA GLN A 40 -4.98 -6.67 2.67
C GLN A 40 -5.36 -5.23 2.36
N ARG A 41 -5.91 -5.02 1.17
CA ARG A 41 -6.45 -3.72 0.78
C ARG A 41 -7.76 -3.48 1.54
N LEU A 42 -7.75 -2.50 2.45
CA LEU A 42 -8.96 -2.02 3.10
C LEU A 42 -9.60 -0.93 2.22
N THR A 43 -10.84 -1.14 1.80
CA THR A 43 -11.64 -0.15 1.07
C THR A 43 -12.35 0.84 2.02
N VAL A 44 -12.35 0.54 3.32
CA VAL A 44 -12.93 1.35 4.39
C VAL A 44 -12.07 1.22 5.65
N TRP A 45 -11.82 2.33 6.34
CA TRP A 45 -11.08 2.32 7.59
C TRP A 45 -11.94 1.69 8.71
N PRO A 46 -11.44 0.69 9.45
CA PRO A 46 -12.25 -0.02 10.46
C PRO A 46 -12.63 0.83 11.68
N GLY A 47 -12.05 2.02 11.84
CA GLY A 47 -12.39 2.98 12.90
C GLY A 47 -13.27 4.14 12.44
N SER A 48 -13.81 4.13 11.21
CA SER A 48 -14.83 5.10 10.80
C SER A 48 -16.20 4.59 11.25
N GLN A 49 -16.52 4.78 12.53
CA GLN A 49 -17.90 4.79 13.04
C GLN A 49 -18.26 6.20 13.49
#